data_AF-A0A074ZIJ9-F1
#
_entry.id   AF-A0A074ZIJ9-F1
#
_cell.length_a   1.000
_cell.length_b   1.000
_cell.length_c   1.000
_cell.angle_alpha   90.00
_cell.angle_beta   90.00
_cell.angle_gamma   90.00
#
_symmetry.space_group_name_H-M   'P 1'
#
loop_
_entity.id
_entity.type
_entity.pdbx_description
1 polymer ?
#
loop_
_entity_poly.entity_id
_entity_poly.type
_entity_poly.pdbx_seq_one_letter_code
_entity_poly.pdbx_strand_id
1 'polypeptide(L)'
;MKGLIEAYDARSYNEFYMAMSCDDRDDIYDEYGPQWKETAEHSINNYIAGMLSKQLAMRFEEILMTNYHNRQCQHPANTLDGEYWLDQLMSANKINKQQFLTDLTLVMNKVCTRKNAFVIEGPTTTGKTLFVKLIAENYIYGTVQRSGDHSQFFLMNLLNKALALMEEPRITQLTVNDFKELLGGNPFDIHVKHQKDERLQRLPVLITTNNNLVYYVLDPDGKAILERCFYYKFLVKVGSEELPEPPCHLCTCHFRNWYFKSI
;
A
#
# COMPACT_ATOMS: atom_id res chain seq x y z
N MET A 1 26.89 -2.34 -12.29
CA MET A 1 25.96 -2.22 -11.13
C MET A 1 24.47 -1.99 -11.47
N LYS A 2 24.07 -0.90 -12.16
CA LYS A 2 22.64 -0.59 -12.42
C LYS A 2 21.85 -1.74 -13.04
N GLY A 3 22.39 -2.38 -14.08
CA GLY A 3 21.71 -3.49 -14.77
C GLY A 3 21.44 -4.69 -13.86
N LEU A 4 22.34 -5.00 -12.91
CA LEU A 4 22.14 -6.08 -11.94
C LEU A 4 21.02 -5.73 -10.95
N ILE A 5 21.00 -4.49 -10.45
CA ILE A 5 19.93 -4.04 -9.52
C ILE A 5 18.55 -4.12 -10.19
N GLU A 6 18.46 -3.72 -11.47
CA GLU A 6 17.23 -3.84 -12.25
C GLU A 6 16.85 -5.31 -12.50
N ALA A 7 17.84 -6.18 -12.79
CA ALA A 7 17.60 -7.61 -13.01
C ALA A 7 17.10 -8.34 -11.76
N TYR A 8 17.66 -8.03 -10.59
CA TYR A 8 17.24 -8.61 -9.30
C TYR A 8 16.05 -7.90 -8.66
N ASP A 9 15.59 -6.78 -9.23
CA ASP A 9 14.55 -5.92 -8.67
C ASP A 9 14.80 -5.47 -7.20
N ALA A 10 16.07 -5.32 -6.82
CA ALA A 10 16.45 -5.11 -5.42
C ALA A 10 16.10 -3.71 -4.89
N ARG A 11 15.48 -3.64 -3.71
CA ARG A 11 15.03 -2.40 -3.05
C ARG A 11 15.78 -2.05 -1.77
N SER A 12 16.72 -2.89 -1.38
CA SER A 12 17.66 -2.61 -0.31
C SER A 12 18.97 -3.31 -0.57
N TYR A 13 20.05 -2.83 0.07
CA TYR A 13 21.35 -3.46 -0.03
C TYR A 13 21.31 -4.93 0.41
N ASN A 14 20.60 -5.26 1.49
CA ASN A 14 20.50 -6.64 1.97
C ASN A 14 19.78 -7.55 0.97
N GLU A 15 18.69 -7.09 0.35
CA GLU A 15 18.00 -7.84 -0.71
C GLU A 15 18.95 -8.08 -1.90
N PHE A 16 19.65 -7.04 -2.35
CA PHE A 16 20.61 -7.14 -3.45
C PHE A 16 21.73 -8.13 -3.10
N TYR A 17 22.33 -8.01 -1.92
CA TYR A 17 23.39 -8.88 -1.46
C TYR A 17 22.98 -10.35 -1.41
N MET A 18 21.80 -10.65 -0.87
CA MET A 18 21.31 -12.02 -0.76
C MET A 18 20.91 -12.63 -2.10
N ALA A 19 20.49 -11.82 -3.07
CA ALA A 19 20.08 -12.28 -4.39
C ALA A 19 21.27 -12.59 -5.34
N MET A 20 22.40 -11.90 -5.16
CA MET A 20 23.60 -12.09 -5.99
C MET A 20 24.28 -13.44 -5.75
N SER A 21 24.79 -14.03 -6.83
CA SER A 21 25.67 -15.21 -6.76
C SER A 21 27.06 -14.83 -6.23
N CYS A 22 27.91 -15.83 -5.97
CA CYS A 22 29.31 -15.57 -5.60
C CYS A 22 30.05 -14.85 -6.74
N ASP A 23 29.86 -15.30 -7.99
CA ASP A 23 30.50 -14.74 -9.17
C ASP A 23 30.11 -13.27 -9.38
N ASP A 24 28.81 -12.93 -9.24
CA ASP A 24 28.35 -11.55 -9.34
C ASP A 24 29.00 -10.64 -8.29
N ARG A 25 29.26 -11.17 -7.09
CA ARG A 25 29.90 -10.41 -6.00
C ARG A 25 31.38 -10.20 -6.27
N ASP A 26 32.07 -11.21 -6.80
CA ASP A 26 33.48 -11.12 -7.15
C ASP A 26 33.67 -10.12 -8.31
N ASP A 27 32.84 -10.20 -9.36
CA ASP A 27 32.86 -9.25 -10.48
C ASP A 27 32.60 -7.79 -10.03
N ILE A 28 31.63 -7.59 -9.13
CA ILE A 28 31.36 -6.26 -8.56
C ILE A 28 32.54 -5.78 -7.72
N TYR A 29 33.16 -6.67 -6.94
CA TYR A 29 34.31 -6.30 -6.13
C TYR A 29 35.52 -5.95 -7.01
N ASP A 30 35.73 -6.65 -8.12
CA ASP A 30 36.79 -6.35 -9.08
C ASP A 30 36.55 -5.01 -9.80
N GLU A 31 35.30 -4.66 -10.13
CA GLU A 31 34.96 -3.40 -10.81
C GLU A 31 34.97 -2.18 -9.87
N TYR A 32 34.40 -2.29 -8.67
CA TYR A 32 34.16 -1.15 -7.76
C TYR A 32 35.03 -1.16 -6.50
N GLY A 33 35.77 -2.23 -6.25
CA GLY A 33 36.64 -2.38 -5.09
C GLY A 33 35.89 -2.30 -3.75
N PRO A 34 36.58 -1.93 -2.66
CA PRO A 34 36.00 -1.87 -1.31
C PRO A 34 34.79 -0.95 -1.15
N GLN A 35 34.58 0.02 -2.05
CA GLN A 35 33.49 1.00 -2.00
C GLN A 35 32.20 0.51 -2.67
N TRP A 36 32.18 -0.72 -3.20
CA TRP A 36 31.05 -1.24 -3.97
C TRP A 36 29.71 -1.17 -3.22
N LYS A 37 29.73 -1.28 -1.88
CA LYS A 37 28.52 -1.15 -1.04
C LYS A 37 27.86 0.23 -1.16
N GLU A 38 28.64 1.31 -1.07
CA GLU A 38 28.12 2.67 -1.17
C GLU A 38 27.58 2.93 -2.59
N THR A 39 28.28 2.44 -3.61
CA THR A 39 27.83 2.51 -5.00
C THR A 39 26.52 1.73 -5.20
N ALA A 40 26.37 0.57 -4.55
CA ALA A 40 25.16 -0.25 -4.62
C ALA A 40 23.99 0.46 -3.94
N GLU A 41 24.19 1.01 -2.75
CA GLU A 41 23.16 1.78 -2.04
C GLU A 41 22.72 3.00 -2.85
N HIS A 42 23.66 3.76 -3.43
CA HIS A 42 23.33 4.89 -4.31
C HIS A 42 22.53 4.45 -5.55
N SER A 43 22.96 3.37 -6.20
CA SER A 43 22.29 2.84 -7.38
C SER A 43 20.88 2.31 -7.07
N ILE A 44 20.69 1.64 -5.92
CA ILE A 44 19.39 1.17 -5.43
C ILE A 44 18.48 2.36 -5.16
N ASN A 45 18.97 3.41 -4.50
CA ASN A 45 18.20 4.62 -4.23
C ASN A 45 17.73 5.30 -5.52
N ASN A 46 18.61 5.41 -6.53
CA ASN A 46 18.24 5.94 -7.85
C ASN A 46 17.21 5.06 -8.56
N TYR A 47 17.32 3.73 -8.45
CA TYR A 47 16.35 2.79 -9.03
C TYR A 47 14.96 2.96 -8.40
N ILE A 48 14.89 3.03 -7.07
CA ILE A 48 13.64 3.28 -6.33
C ILE A 48 13.05 4.65 -6.67
N ALA A 49 13.87 5.70 -6.73
CA ALA A 49 13.42 7.05 -7.09
C ALA A 49 12.84 7.10 -8.52
N GLY A 50 13.50 6.43 -9.48
CA GLY A 50 13.00 6.32 -10.84
C GLY A 50 11.65 5.61 -10.92
N MET A 51 11.46 4.56 -10.13
CA MET A 51 10.17 3.86 -10.05
C MET A 51 9.09 4.67 -9.36
N LEU A 52 9.42 5.33 -8.25
CA LEU A 52 8.50 6.22 -7.55
C LEU A 52 8.02 7.34 -8.49
N SER A 53 8.94 7.95 -9.24
CA SER A 53 8.59 9.00 -10.21
C SER A 53 7.60 8.50 -11.27
N LYS A 54 7.74 7.25 -11.74
CA LYS A 54 6.79 6.63 -12.67
C LYS A 54 5.43 6.41 -12.01
N GLN A 55 5.41 5.80 -10.81
CA GLN A 55 4.16 5.54 -10.08
C GLN A 55 3.40 6.82 -9.72
N LEU A 56 4.10 7.90 -9.38
CA LEU A 56 3.46 9.18 -9.06
C LEU A 56 2.83 9.87 -10.29
N ALA A 57 3.35 9.60 -11.49
CA ALA A 57 2.86 10.15 -12.75
C ALA A 57 1.74 9.32 -13.40
N MET A 58 1.62 8.04 -13.03
CA MET A 58 0.61 7.13 -13.57
C MET A 58 -0.71 7.22 -12.81
N ARG A 59 -1.79 6.93 -13.53
CA ARG A 59 -3.10 6.63 -12.96
C ARG A 59 -3.15 5.22 -12.38
N PHE A 60 -4.13 4.96 -11.52
CA PHE A 60 -4.35 3.67 -10.88
C PHE A 60 -4.47 2.54 -11.90
N GLU A 61 -5.25 2.77 -12.95
CA GLU A 61 -5.50 1.81 -14.03
C GLU A 61 -4.19 1.47 -14.75
N GLU A 62 -3.36 2.48 -15.02
CA GLU A 62 -2.05 2.29 -15.65
C GLU A 62 -1.12 1.48 -14.74
N ILE A 63 -1.11 1.78 -13.44
CA ILE A 63 -0.31 1.04 -12.44
C ILE A 63 -0.76 -0.42 -12.37
N LEU A 64 -2.07 -0.71 -12.40
CA LEU A 64 -2.55 -2.09 -12.40
C LEU A 64 -2.08 -2.88 -13.63
N MET A 65 -1.91 -2.22 -14.77
CA MET A 65 -1.37 -2.85 -15.99
C MET A 65 0.14 -3.08 -15.95
N THR A 66 0.86 -2.48 -14.98
CA THR A 66 2.29 -2.73 -14.79
C THR A 66 2.57 -4.01 -14.01
N ASN A 67 3.83 -4.46 -14.06
CA ASN A 67 4.33 -5.64 -13.35
C ASN A 67 5.17 -5.26 -12.11
N TYR A 68 4.75 -4.24 -11.34
CA TYR A 68 5.52 -3.82 -10.15
C TYR A 68 5.40 -4.76 -8.94
N HIS A 69 4.54 -5.79 -9.00
CA HIS A 69 4.30 -6.76 -7.93
C HIS A 69 5.11 -8.08 -8.07
N ASN A 70 6.10 -8.14 -8.96
CA ASN A 70 6.85 -9.37 -9.27
C ASN A 70 7.46 -10.08 -8.05
N ARG A 71 7.80 -9.34 -6.99
CA ARG A 71 8.48 -9.88 -5.80
C ARG A 71 7.68 -10.93 -5.04
N GLN A 72 6.35 -10.93 -5.16
CA GLN A 72 5.45 -11.87 -4.47
C GLN A 72 4.52 -12.60 -5.45
N CYS A 73 4.64 -12.32 -6.75
CA CYS A 73 3.75 -12.83 -7.76
C CYS A 73 4.30 -14.10 -8.42
N GLN A 74 3.46 -15.12 -8.52
CA GLN A 74 3.76 -16.32 -9.31
C GLN A 74 3.35 -16.18 -10.79
N HIS A 75 2.85 -15.00 -11.19
CA HIS A 75 2.27 -14.72 -12.52
C HIS A 75 1.36 -15.85 -13.02
N PRO A 76 0.23 -16.08 -12.35
CA PRO A 76 -0.64 -17.19 -12.68
C PRO A 76 -1.15 -17.06 -14.13
N ALA A 77 -1.06 -18.15 -14.88
CA ALA A 77 -1.57 -18.21 -16.26
C ALA A 77 -3.09 -18.08 -16.31
N ASN A 78 -3.79 -18.46 -15.23
CA ASN A 78 -5.23 -18.35 -15.08
C ASN A 78 -5.58 -17.71 -13.73
N THR A 79 -6.41 -16.67 -13.77
CA THR A 79 -6.86 -15.92 -12.58
C THR A 79 -8.33 -16.13 -12.25
N LEU A 80 -9.09 -16.87 -13.07
CA LEU A 80 -10.56 -16.91 -13.03
C LEU A 80 -11.11 -17.34 -11.66
N ASP A 81 -10.55 -18.36 -11.04
CA ASP A 81 -11.03 -18.85 -9.74
C ASP A 81 -10.82 -17.80 -8.64
N GLY A 82 -9.69 -17.09 -8.67
CA GLY A 82 -9.43 -15.98 -7.75
C GLY A 82 -10.32 -14.77 -8.00
N GLU A 83 -10.63 -14.47 -9.26
CA GLU A 83 -11.58 -13.42 -9.64
C GLU A 83 -13.01 -13.75 -9.15
N TYR A 84 -13.45 -15.00 -9.33
CA TYR A 84 -14.74 -15.47 -8.82
C TYR A 84 -14.79 -15.40 -7.29
N TRP A 85 -13.71 -15.76 -6.62
CA TRP A 85 -13.63 -15.63 -5.16
C TRP A 85 -13.74 -14.16 -4.72
N LEU A 86 -13.16 -13.20 -5.47
CA LEU A 86 -13.33 -11.77 -5.18
C LEU A 86 -14.79 -11.30 -5.38
N ASP A 87 -15.52 -11.85 -6.35
CA ASP A 87 -16.97 -11.61 -6.48
C ASP A 87 -17.76 -12.17 -5.29
N GLN A 88 -17.37 -13.34 -4.79
CA GLN A 88 -17.97 -13.92 -3.59
C GLN A 88 -17.65 -13.09 -2.34
N LEU A 89 -16.42 -12.58 -2.21
CA LEU A 89 -16.05 -11.67 -1.13
C LEU A 89 -16.95 -10.42 -1.11
N MET A 90 -17.24 -9.81 -2.27
CA MET A 90 -18.16 -8.67 -2.34
C MET A 90 -19.60 -9.09 -1.99
N SER A 91 -20.07 -10.19 -2.56
CA SER A 91 -21.46 -10.66 -2.41
C SER A 91 -21.79 -11.08 -0.98
N ALA A 92 -20.92 -11.87 -0.35
CA ALA A 92 -21.07 -12.31 1.05
C ALA A 92 -21.14 -11.11 2.01
N ASN A 93 -20.34 -10.07 1.75
CA ASN A 93 -20.34 -8.84 2.55
C ASN A 93 -21.42 -7.82 2.13
N LYS A 94 -22.29 -8.15 1.17
CA LYS A 94 -23.36 -7.28 0.66
C LYS A 94 -22.82 -5.94 0.11
N ILE A 95 -21.64 -5.98 -0.50
CA ILE A 95 -20.97 -4.82 -1.07
C ILE A 95 -21.31 -4.73 -2.56
N ASN A 96 -21.76 -3.55 -2.99
CA ASN A 96 -21.91 -3.27 -4.42
C ASN A 96 -20.51 -3.13 -5.05
N LYS A 97 -20.12 -4.13 -5.84
CA LYS A 97 -18.82 -4.20 -6.52
C LYS A 97 -18.52 -2.96 -7.35
N GLN A 98 -19.47 -2.47 -8.15
CA GLN A 98 -19.27 -1.31 -9.02
C GLN A 98 -18.94 -0.05 -8.22
N GLN A 99 -19.75 0.24 -7.19
CA GLN A 99 -19.53 1.39 -6.33
C GLN A 99 -18.21 1.27 -5.57
N PHE A 100 -17.90 0.08 -5.05
CA PHE A 100 -16.66 -0.20 -4.34
C PHE A 100 -15.42 0.08 -5.20
N LEU A 101 -15.42 -0.44 -6.44
CA LEU A 101 -14.31 -0.22 -7.36
C LEU A 101 -14.21 1.24 -7.80
N THR A 102 -15.35 1.90 -8.06
CA THR A 102 -15.38 3.33 -8.41
C THR A 102 -14.77 4.19 -7.29
N ASP A 103 -15.18 3.95 -6.04
CA ASP A 103 -14.68 4.69 -4.88
C ASP A 103 -13.19 4.43 -4.63
N LEU A 104 -12.74 3.19 -4.83
CA LEU A 104 -11.32 2.85 -4.79
C LEU A 104 -10.55 3.62 -5.86
N THR A 105 -11.02 3.63 -7.12
CA THR A 105 -10.39 4.36 -8.22
C THR A 105 -10.31 5.85 -7.94
N LEU A 106 -11.36 6.46 -7.38
CA LEU A 106 -11.36 7.87 -7.00
C LEU A 106 -10.28 8.20 -5.96
N VAL A 107 -10.11 7.33 -4.95
CA VAL A 107 -9.06 7.50 -3.93
C VAL A 107 -7.68 7.31 -4.54
N MET A 108 -7.45 6.21 -5.27
CA MET A 108 -6.14 5.87 -5.82
C MET A 108 -5.66 6.92 -6.84
N ASN A 109 -6.56 7.48 -7.63
CA ASN A 109 -6.27 8.58 -8.56
C ASN A 109 -6.28 9.97 -7.89
N LYS A 110 -6.47 10.05 -6.57
CA LYS A 110 -6.47 11.31 -5.80
C LYS A 110 -7.48 12.35 -6.34
N VAL A 111 -8.61 11.89 -6.88
CA VAL A 111 -9.58 12.74 -7.60
C VAL A 111 -10.37 13.62 -6.63
N CYS A 112 -10.83 13.05 -5.50
CA CYS A 112 -11.68 13.77 -4.57
C CYS A 112 -10.90 14.81 -3.76
N THR A 113 -11.48 15.97 -3.50
CA THR A 113 -10.95 16.93 -2.52
C THR A 113 -11.45 16.56 -1.13
N ARG A 114 -10.60 16.63 -0.10
CA ARG A 114 -10.96 16.36 1.32
C ARG A 114 -11.44 14.93 1.60
N LYS A 115 -11.24 13.99 0.67
CA LYS A 115 -11.58 12.57 0.82
C LYS A 115 -10.52 11.73 0.13
N ASN A 116 -9.57 11.20 0.91
CA ASN A 116 -8.34 10.60 0.39
C ASN A 116 -8.04 9.22 0.99
N ALA A 117 -9.00 8.65 1.74
CA ALA A 117 -8.84 7.39 2.42
C ALA A 117 -9.89 6.36 1.99
N PHE A 118 -9.45 5.11 1.83
CA PHE A 118 -10.28 3.94 1.59
C PHE A 118 -10.15 3.00 2.78
N VAL A 119 -11.24 2.78 3.51
CA VAL A 119 -11.25 2.06 4.79
C VAL A 119 -12.07 0.79 4.67
N ILE A 120 -11.48 -0.32 5.10
CA ILE A 120 -12.16 -1.60 5.28
C ILE A 120 -12.17 -1.92 6.78
N GLU A 121 -13.35 -1.91 7.38
CA GLU A 121 -13.60 -2.28 8.79
C GLU A 121 -14.16 -3.70 8.89
N GLY A 122 -13.82 -4.42 9.95
CA GLY A 122 -14.57 -5.61 10.37
C GLY A 122 -13.70 -6.61 11.12
N PRO A 123 -14.27 -7.71 11.65
CA PRO A 123 -13.55 -8.64 12.52
C PRO A 123 -12.23 -9.18 11.94
N THR A 124 -11.40 -9.78 12.79
CA THR A 124 -10.23 -10.51 12.30
C THR A 124 -10.65 -11.62 11.33
N THR A 125 -9.76 -12.00 10.41
CA THR A 125 -9.99 -13.09 9.45
C THR A 125 -11.11 -12.87 8.41
N THR A 126 -11.56 -11.62 8.18
CA THR A 126 -12.55 -11.31 7.12
C THR A 126 -11.94 -10.90 5.78
N GLY A 127 -10.62 -11.10 5.59
CA GLY A 127 -9.96 -10.84 4.30
C GLY A 127 -9.52 -9.39 4.05
N LYS A 128 -9.63 -8.48 5.03
CA LYS A 128 -9.29 -7.05 4.87
C LYS A 128 -7.85 -6.81 4.41
N THR A 129 -6.87 -7.33 5.18
CA THR A 129 -5.44 -7.22 4.87
C THR A 129 -5.10 -7.90 3.55
N LEU A 130 -5.69 -9.07 3.28
CA LEU A 130 -5.51 -9.78 2.02
C LEU A 130 -5.90 -8.86 0.85
N PHE A 131 -7.10 -8.28 0.90
CA PHE A 131 -7.63 -7.43 -0.17
C PHE A 131 -6.77 -6.18 -0.44
N VAL A 132 -6.44 -5.41 0.61
CA VAL A 132 -5.64 -4.18 0.41
C VAL A 132 -4.22 -4.47 -0.08
N LYS A 133 -3.65 -5.64 0.26
CA LYS A 133 -2.34 -6.07 -0.24
C LYS A 133 -2.34 -6.37 -1.73
N LEU A 134 -3.42 -6.94 -2.27
CA LEU A 134 -3.56 -7.14 -3.73
C LEU A 134 -3.39 -5.84 -4.51
N ILE A 135 -3.72 -4.70 -3.91
CA ILE A 135 -3.56 -3.36 -4.48
C ILE A 135 -2.18 -2.79 -4.14
N ALA A 136 -1.81 -2.80 -2.86
CA ALA A 136 -0.62 -2.11 -2.36
C ALA A 136 0.70 -2.71 -2.87
N GLU A 137 0.75 -4.00 -3.18
CA GLU A 137 1.96 -4.69 -3.67
C GLU A 137 2.49 -4.15 -5.01
N ASN A 138 1.64 -3.48 -5.79
CA ASN A 138 2.04 -2.80 -7.03
C ASN A 138 2.70 -1.42 -6.78
N TYR A 139 2.75 -0.95 -5.53
CA TYR A 139 3.22 0.39 -5.16
C TYR A 139 4.45 0.34 -4.27
N ILE A 140 5.27 1.39 -4.35
CA ILE A 140 6.20 1.74 -3.29
C ILE A 140 5.37 2.40 -2.18
N TYR A 141 4.96 1.62 -1.18
CA TYR A 141 4.11 2.09 -0.10
C TYR A 141 4.85 2.27 1.22
N GLY A 142 4.34 3.17 2.06
CA GLY A 142 4.75 3.36 3.44
C GLY A 142 3.69 2.83 4.40
N THR A 143 4.11 2.51 5.62
CA THR A 143 3.22 2.07 6.69
C THR A 143 3.34 2.97 7.92
N VAL A 144 2.22 3.12 8.63
CA VAL A 144 2.18 3.82 9.93
C VAL A 144 2.07 2.78 11.03
N GLN A 145 2.98 2.85 12.00
CA GLN A 145 3.01 1.92 13.12
C GLN A 145 1.83 2.17 14.08
N ARG A 146 1.32 1.09 14.70
CA ARG A 146 0.21 1.15 15.66
C ARG A 146 0.52 1.99 16.91
N SER A 147 1.80 2.10 17.25
CA SER A 147 2.35 2.86 18.37
C SER A 147 2.41 4.37 18.11
N GLY A 148 1.61 4.90 17.18
CA GLY A 148 1.73 6.28 16.66
C GLY A 148 1.61 7.38 17.71
N ASP A 149 1.03 7.10 18.88
CA ASP A 149 0.97 8.00 20.02
C ASP A 149 2.27 8.11 20.82
N HIS A 150 3.22 7.18 20.63
CA HIS A 150 4.50 7.19 21.33
C HIS A 150 5.57 8.05 20.64
N SER A 151 5.33 8.55 19.41
CA SER A 151 6.33 9.29 18.66
C SER A 151 5.73 10.28 17.68
N GLN A 152 6.23 11.52 17.70
CA GLN A 152 5.92 12.56 16.70
C GLN A 152 6.38 12.21 15.27
N PHE A 153 7.18 11.15 15.09
CA PHE A 153 7.74 10.73 13.79
C PHE A 153 6.90 9.64 13.10
N PHE A 154 5.65 9.41 13.52
CA PHE A 154 4.83 8.27 13.08
C PHE A 154 4.49 8.28 11.58
N LEU A 155 4.55 9.45 10.92
CA LEU A 155 4.30 9.62 9.49
C LEU A 155 5.56 9.63 8.63
N MET A 156 6.76 9.64 9.22
CA MET A 156 8.03 9.77 8.50
C MET A 156 8.21 8.67 7.43
N ASN A 157 7.67 7.47 7.69
CA ASN A 157 7.73 6.34 6.76
C ASN A 157 6.89 6.52 5.48
N LEU A 158 6.05 7.56 5.42
CA LEU A 158 5.25 7.90 4.25
C LEU A 158 5.98 8.83 3.27
N LEU A 159 7.13 9.41 3.66
CA LEU A 159 7.96 10.21 2.77
C LEU A 159 8.51 9.36 1.62
N ASN A 160 8.51 9.95 0.42
CA ASN A 160 8.98 9.29 -0.81
C ASN A 160 8.25 7.97 -1.09
N LYS A 161 6.93 7.94 -0.84
CA LYS A 161 6.04 6.81 -1.15
C LYS A 161 4.92 7.24 -2.10
N ALA A 162 4.41 6.27 -2.86
CA ALA A 162 3.27 6.46 -3.75
C ALA A 162 1.92 6.15 -3.07
N LEU A 163 1.94 5.43 -1.95
CA LEU A 163 0.75 4.93 -1.25
C LEU A 163 1.01 4.82 0.25
N ALA A 164 0.00 5.10 1.08
CA ALA A 164 0.00 4.73 2.50
C ALA A 164 -0.86 3.50 2.73
N LEU A 165 -0.29 2.51 3.40
CA LEU A 165 -1.00 1.34 3.89
C LEU A 165 -0.99 1.33 5.41
N MET A 166 -2.17 1.40 6.04
CA MET A 166 -2.30 1.45 7.49
C MET A 166 -3.13 0.27 7.99
N GLU A 167 -2.48 -0.61 8.74
CA GLU A 167 -3.12 -1.80 9.30
C GLU A 167 -3.35 -1.63 10.81
N GLU A 168 -4.61 -1.42 11.17
CA GLU A 168 -5.08 -1.02 12.52
C GLU A 168 -4.42 0.27 13.02
N PRO A 169 -4.54 1.40 12.29
CA PRO A 169 -4.02 2.66 12.80
C PRO A 169 -4.74 3.05 14.09
N ARG A 170 -3.98 3.59 15.04
CA ARG A 170 -4.52 4.15 16.27
C ARG A 170 -4.58 5.68 16.15
N ILE A 171 -5.76 6.19 15.81
CA ILE A 171 -6.01 7.64 15.78
C ILE A 171 -6.46 8.05 17.17
N THR A 172 -5.68 8.90 17.84
CA THR A 172 -5.99 9.42 19.18
C THR A 172 -6.23 10.91 19.10
N GLN A 173 -6.69 11.51 20.20
CA GLN A 173 -6.85 12.95 20.26
C GLN A 173 -5.59 13.77 20.01
N LEU A 174 -4.41 13.18 20.26
CA LEU A 174 -3.13 13.85 20.01
C LEU A 174 -2.79 13.88 18.52
N THR A 175 -3.14 12.82 17.78
CA THR A 175 -2.76 12.67 16.37
C THR A 175 -3.89 13.01 15.39
N VAL A 176 -5.10 13.30 15.90
CA VAL A 176 -6.30 13.44 15.07
C VAL A 176 -6.20 14.54 14.02
N ASN A 177 -5.49 15.63 14.30
CA ASN A 177 -5.33 16.72 13.34
C ASN A 177 -4.40 16.33 12.18
N ASP A 178 -3.29 15.63 12.46
CA ASP A 178 -2.41 15.09 11.42
C ASP A 178 -3.16 14.09 10.53
N PHE A 179 -4.00 13.24 11.13
CA PHE A 179 -4.87 12.34 10.37
C PHE A 179 -5.93 13.09 9.57
N LYS A 180 -6.48 14.21 10.05
CA LYS A 180 -7.39 15.04 9.24
C LYS A 180 -6.69 15.62 8.01
N GLU A 181 -5.43 16.05 8.12
CA GLU A 181 -4.66 16.55 6.97
C GLU A 181 -4.35 15.41 5.98
N LEU A 182 -3.84 14.28 6.49
CA LEU A 182 -3.47 13.12 5.69
C LEU A 182 -4.66 12.50 4.95
N LEU A 183 -5.75 12.23 5.66
CA LEU A 183 -6.97 11.64 5.09
C LEU A 183 -7.76 12.67 4.26
N GLY A 184 -7.54 13.97 4.49
CA GLY A 184 -8.04 15.04 3.64
C GLY A 184 -7.27 15.17 2.32
N GLY A 185 -6.03 14.69 2.28
CA GLY A 185 -5.15 14.76 1.12
C GLY A 185 -4.46 16.11 0.94
N ASN A 186 -4.42 16.95 1.97
CA ASN A 186 -3.65 18.19 1.92
C ASN A 186 -2.16 17.88 2.17
N PRO A 187 -1.23 18.52 1.44
CA PRO A 187 0.17 18.49 1.83
C PRO A 187 0.36 19.20 3.17
N PHE A 188 1.19 18.66 4.06
CA PHE A 188 1.52 19.26 5.37
C PHE A 188 2.94 18.86 5.81
N ASP A 189 3.50 19.60 6.76
CA ASP A 189 4.86 19.35 7.25
C ASP A 189 4.82 18.29 8.36
N ILE A 190 5.75 17.35 8.31
CA ILE A 190 5.88 16.27 9.30
C ILE A 190 7.28 16.24 9.90
N HIS A 191 7.37 15.78 11.14
CA HIS A 191 8.64 15.63 11.81
C HIS A 191 9.43 14.43 11.28
N VAL A 192 10.74 14.64 11.10
CA VAL A 192 11.69 13.62 10.63
C VAL A 192 12.84 13.49 11.62
N LYS A 193 13.28 12.27 11.91
CA LYS A 193 14.37 12.04 12.87
C LYS A 193 15.69 12.59 12.33
N HIS A 194 16.43 13.29 13.19
CA HIS A 194 17.79 13.80 12.93
C HIS A 194 17.91 14.77 11.73
N GLN A 195 16.81 15.28 11.21
CA GLN A 195 16.79 16.28 10.15
C GLN A 195 15.61 17.23 10.33
N LYS A 196 15.52 18.23 9.44
CA LYS A 196 14.42 19.20 9.47
C LYS A 196 13.12 18.53 9.07
N ASP A 197 12.02 19.18 9.44
CA ASP A 197 10.69 18.77 9.01
C ASP A 197 10.60 18.74 7.47
N GLU A 198 9.84 17.78 6.97
CA GLU A 198 9.65 17.58 5.53
C GLU A 198 8.18 17.67 5.14
N ARG A 199 7.94 18.17 3.94
CA ARG A 199 6.60 18.30 3.37
C ARG A 199 6.10 16.94 2.88
N LEU A 200 5.16 16.34 3.59
CA LEU A 200 4.45 15.17 3.11
C LEU A 200 3.48 15.59 2.00
N GLN A 201 3.69 15.07 0.79
CA GLN A 201 2.80 15.29 -0.35
C GLN A 201 1.57 14.39 -0.27
N ARG A 202 0.56 14.73 -1.07
CA ARG A 202 -0.66 13.92 -1.16
C ARG A 202 -0.37 12.53 -1.74
N LEU A 203 -0.79 11.50 -1.02
CA LEU A 203 -0.76 10.10 -1.45
C LEU A 203 -2.07 9.40 -1.02
N PRO A 204 -2.63 8.47 -1.81
CA PRO A 204 -3.80 7.70 -1.42
C PRO A 204 -3.54 6.90 -0.14
N VAL A 205 -4.58 6.74 0.69
CA VAL A 205 -4.48 6.02 1.97
C VAL A 205 -5.42 4.82 1.96
N LEU A 206 -4.87 3.62 2.14
CA LEU A 206 -5.62 2.39 2.37
C LEU A 206 -5.55 2.02 3.85
N ILE A 207 -6.69 1.76 4.47
CA ILE A 207 -6.80 1.44 5.89
C ILE A 207 -7.57 0.14 6.08
N THR A 208 -7.02 -0.74 6.92
CA THR A 208 -7.77 -1.86 7.48
C THR A 208 -7.89 -1.70 8.98
N THR A 209 -9.07 -1.99 9.55
CA THR A 209 -9.23 -1.97 11.00
C THR A 209 -10.29 -2.96 11.50
N ASN A 210 -10.09 -3.51 12.70
CA ASN A 210 -11.01 -4.44 13.34
C ASN A 210 -12.12 -3.74 14.09
N ASN A 211 -11.85 -2.52 14.57
CA ASN A 211 -12.77 -1.73 15.37
C ASN A 211 -13.10 -0.44 14.62
N ASN A 212 -14.07 0.32 15.16
CA ASN A 212 -14.36 1.64 14.65
C ASN A 212 -13.07 2.48 14.58
N LEU A 213 -12.77 3.00 13.39
CA LEU A 213 -11.56 3.80 13.11
C LEU A 213 -11.42 4.99 14.06
N VAL A 214 -12.55 5.55 14.51
CA VAL A 214 -12.61 6.74 15.36
C VAL A 214 -12.85 6.43 16.84
N TYR A 215 -12.57 5.20 17.26
CA TYR A 215 -12.82 4.73 18.63
C TYR A 215 -12.16 5.58 19.74
N TYR A 216 -10.97 6.13 19.49
CA TYR A 216 -10.23 6.92 20.50
C TYR A 216 -10.31 8.44 20.30
N VAL A 217 -11.26 8.92 19.49
CA VAL A 217 -11.47 10.36 19.26
C VAL A 217 -12.88 10.76 19.67
N LEU A 218 -13.05 12.05 19.96
CA LEU A 218 -14.31 12.66 20.36
C LEU A 218 -15.18 12.83 19.10
N ASP A 219 -16.50 12.81 19.28
CA ASP A 219 -17.46 12.77 18.19
C ASP A 219 -17.27 13.82 17.08
N PRO A 220 -16.97 15.10 17.35
CA PRO A 220 -16.77 16.08 16.29
C PRO A 220 -15.59 15.73 15.38
N ASP A 221 -14.49 15.30 15.97
CA ASP A 221 -13.30 14.89 15.23
C ASP A 221 -13.50 13.54 14.54
N GLY A 222 -14.21 12.62 15.19
CA GLY A 222 -14.59 11.35 14.61
C GLY A 222 -15.40 11.52 13.33
N LYS A 223 -16.41 12.39 13.35
CA LYS A 223 -17.19 12.74 12.14
C LYS A 223 -16.31 13.30 11.04
N ALA A 224 -15.42 14.24 11.40
CA ALA A 224 -14.49 14.84 10.44
C ALA A 224 -13.56 13.79 9.80
N ILE A 225 -13.06 12.82 10.57
CA ILE A 225 -12.25 11.71 10.04
C ILE A 225 -13.09 10.85 9.08
N LEU A 226 -14.31 10.47 9.46
CA LEU A 226 -15.16 9.61 8.63
C LEU A 226 -15.58 10.27 7.32
N GLU A 227 -15.82 11.59 7.31
CA GLU A 227 -16.13 12.35 6.08
C GLU A 227 -14.99 12.31 5.04
N ARG A 228 -13.76 12.07 5.49
CA ARG A 228 -12.56 11.94 4.65
C ARG A 228 -12.34 10.53 4.10
N CYS A 229 -13.23 9.59 4.43
CA CYS A 229 -13.09 8.17 4.12
C CYS A 229 -14.21 7.65 3.21
N PHE A 230 -13.86 6.82 2.24
CA PHE A 230 -14.77 5.80 1.71
C PHE A 230 -14.71 4.60 2.64
N TYR A 231 -15.87 4.13 3.11
CA TYR A 231 -15.94 3.23 4.26
C TYR A 231 -16.75 1.97 3.92
N TYR A 232 -16.12 0.81 4.02
CA TYR A 232 -16.74 -0.49 3.75
C TYR A 232 -16.53 -1.45 4.92
N LYS A 233 -17.43 -2.42 5.04
CA LYS A 233 -17.39 -3.42 6.11
C LYS A 233 -17.24 -4.83 5.55
N PHE A 234 -16.19 -5.53 5.97
CA PHE A 234 -16.01 -6.97 5.74
C PHE A 234 -16.38 -7.71 7.03
N LEU A 235 -17.59 -8.24 7.08
CA LEU A 235 -18.19 -8.91 8.24
C LEU A 235 -18.11 -10.43 8.17
N VAL A 236 -18.05 -11.00 6.97
CA VAL A 236 -18.03 -12.45 6.76
C VAL A 236 -16.61 -12.99 6.90
N LYS A 237 -16.46 -14.04 7.72
CA LYS A 237 -15.18 -14.70 7.97
C LYS A 237 -14.76 -15.53 6.75
N VAL A 238 -13.49 -15.40 6.35
CA VAL A 238 -12.88 -16.26 5.33
C VAL A 238 -12.73 -17.69 5.90
N GLY A 239 -13.05 -18.68 5.07
CA GLY A 239 -13.15 -20.09 5.48
C GLY A 239 -14.49 -20.47 6.10
N SER A 240 -15.50 -19.59 6.02
CA SER A 240 -16.88 -19.92 6.39
C SER A 240 -17.64 -20.57 5.22
N GLU A 241 -18.85 -21.07 5.46
CA GLU A 241 -19.72 -21.62 4.41
C GLU A 241 -20.09 -20.55 3.37
N GLU A 242 -20.33 -19.31 3.81
CA GLU A 242 -20.67 -18.18 2.93
C GLU A 242 -19.47 -17.61 2.17
N LEU A 243 -18.26 -17.73 2.75
CA LEU A 243 -17.02 -17.25 2.15
C LEU A 243 -15.91 -18.27 2.41
N PRO A 244 -15.72 -19.27 1.53
CA PRO A 244 -14.68 -20.28 1.69
C PRO A 244 -13.28 -19.66 1.59
N GLU A 245 -12.25 -20.44 1.90
CA GLU A 245 -10.87 -20.04 1.68
C GLU A 245 -10.61 -19.71 0.19
N PRO A 246 -9.71 -18.76 -0.11
CA PRO A 246 -9.30 -18.50 -1.48
C PRO A 246 -8.80 -19.79 -2.16
N PRO A 247 -9.16 -20.01 -3.43
CA PRO A 247 -8.78 -21.24 -4.14
C PRO A 247 -7.28 -21.33 -4.43
N CYS A 248 -6.57 -20.21 -4.31
CA CYS A 248 -5.14 -20.09 -4.56
C CYS A 248 -4.56 -18.91 -3.75
N HIS A 249 -3.23 -18.77 -3.80
CA HIS A 249 -2.57 -17.56 -3.32
C HIS A 249 -2.91 -16.38 -4.24
N LEU A 250 -3.82 -15.52 -3.80
CA LEU A 250 -4.20 -14.32 -4.54
C LEU A 250 -3.02 -13.34 -4.61
N CYS A 251 -2.92 -12.66 -5.74
CA CYS A 251 -1.91 -11.64 -6.02
C CYS A 251 -2.51 -10.54 -6.88
N THR A 252 -1.75 -9.47 -7.15
CA THR A 252 -2.26 -8.33 -7.93
C THR A 252 -2.74 -8.70 -9.34
N CYS A 253 -2.24 -9.77 -9.98
CA CYS A 253 -2.79 -10.25 -11.27
C CYS A 253 -4.28 -10.61 -11.18
N HIS A 254 -4.71 -11.25 -10.09
CA HIS A 254 -6.11 -11.60 -9.87
C HIS A 254 -6.96 -10.33 -9.71
N PHE A 255 -6.50 -9.40 -8.86
CA PHE A 255 -7.19 -8.13 -8.64
C PHE A 255 -7.26 -7.29 -9.93
N ARG A 256 -6.18 -7.21 -10.70
CA ARG A 256 -6.13 -6.49 -11.98
C ARG A 256 -7.21 -7.00 -12.93
N ASN A 257 -7.25 -8.31 -13.19
CA ASN A 257 -8.18 -8.88 -14.13
C ASN A 257 -9.64 -8.73 -13.62
N TRP A 258 -9.86 -8.92 -12.32
CA TRP A 258 -11.14 -8.69 -11.68
C TRP A 258 -11.63 -7.24 -11.79
N TYR A 259 -10.73 -6.28 -11.59
CA TYR A 259 -10.99 -4.84 -11.68
C TYR A 259 -11.43 -4.44 -13.11
N PHE A 260 -10.65 -4.82 -14.13
CA PHE A 260 -10.91 -4.41 -15.52
C PHE A 260 -12.12 -5.08 -16.16
N LYS A 261 -12.61 -6.22 -15.64
CA LYS A 261 -13.88 -6.81 -16.09
C LYS A 261 -15.12 -6.04 -15.61
N SER A 262 -14.93 -5.09 -14.72
CA SER A 262 -15.99 -4.50 -13.90
C SER A 262 -16.04 -2.98 -13.99
N ILE A 263 -15.22 -2.38 -14.85
CA ILE A 263 -15.20 -0.95 -15.15
C ILE A 263 -15.34 -0.79 -16.66
#